data_AF-A0A7W1VP03-F1
#
_entry.id   AF-A0A7W1VP03-F1
#
_cell.length_a   1.000
_cell.length_b   1.000
_cell.length_c   1.000
_cell.angle_alpha   90.00
_cell.angle_beta   90.00
_cell.angle_gamma   90.00
#
_symmetry.space_group_name_H-M   'P 1'
#
loop_
_entity.id
_entity.type
_entity.pdbx_description
1 polymer ?
#
loop_
_entity_poly.entity_id
_entity_poly.type
_entity_poly.pdbx_seq_one_letter_code
_entity_poly.pdbx_strand_id
1 'polypeptide(L)'
;MTFTIAMRAFIVFAVLLLSFTSLMKLNDAIFSSSPEIRSPDPVISFLRQKELYLLVGLLELGVILYCCSKKNIWNKCLIILSLSNCFVIYRFALYSMDKLHCSCAGIWAQSNSLVQKSTMVALILLLIGSAAGVFFCRPKKSDAQMLSERLEL
;
A
#
# COMPACT_ATOMS: atom_id res chain seq x y z
N MET A 1 17.94 -20.32 -0.26
CA MET A 1 16.59 -20.94 -0.37
C MET A 1 15.62 -20.41 0.69
N THR A 2 16.02 -20.35 1.96
CA THR A 2 15.24 -19.77 3.08
C THR A 2 14.77 -18.33 2.82
N PHE A 3 15.64 -17.46 2.30
CA PHE A 3 15.30 -16.07 2.00
C PHE A 3 14.14 -15.91 1.00
N THR A 4 14.12 -16.72 -0.06
CA THR A 4 13.05 -16.69 -1.07
C THR A 4 11.70 -17.14 -0.52
N ILE A 5 11.71 -18.10 0.42
CA ILE A 5 10.48 -18.56 1.11
C ILE A 5 9.95 -17.43 2.01
N ALA A 6 10.83 -16.79 2.79
CA ALA A 6 10.46 -15.66 3.64
C ALA A 6 9.86 -14.51 2.83
N MET A 7 10.45 -14.15 1.68
CA MET A 7 9.91 -13.11 0.81
C MET A 7 8.56 -13.46 0.20
N ARG A 8 8.33 -14.73 -0.15
CA ARG A 8 7.02 -15.18 -0.63
C ARG A 8 5.96 -15.09 0.47
N ALA A 9 6.29 -15.51 1.69
CA ALA A 9 5.41 -15.38 2.84
C ALA A 9 5.08 -13.91 3.13
N PHE A 10 6.08 -13.02 3.06
CA PHE A 10 5.90 -11.58 3.20
C PHE A 10 4.95 -11.01 2.13
N ILE A 11 5.11 -11.39 0.86
CA ILE A 11 4.22 -10.92 -0.21
C ILE A 11 2.79 -11.41 0.00
N VAL A 12 2.60 -12.67 0.42
CA VAL A 12 1.27 -13.20 0.74
C VAL A 12 0.64 -12.40 1.88
N PHE A 13 1.39 -12.16 2.96
CA PHE A 13 0.95 -11.33 4.07
C PHE A 13 0.58 -9.91 3.62
N ALA A 14 1.40 -9.28 2.78
CA ALA A 14 1.14 -7.96 2.23
C ALA A 14 -0.13 -7.92 1.39
N VAL A 15 -0.35 -8.93 0.54
CA VAL A 15 -1.57 -9.04 -0.28
C VAL A 15 -2.81 -9.21 0.61
N LEU A 16 -2.75 -10.05 1.64
CA LEU A 16 -3.86 -10.21 2.59
C LEU A 16 -4.18 -8.90 3.31
N LEU A 17 -3.14 -8.19 3.77
CA LEU A 17 -3.30 -6.92 4.46
C LEU A 17 -3.91 -5.86 3.53
N LEU A 18 -3.37 -5.70 2.31
CA LEU A 18 -3.91 -4.78 1.31
C LEU A 18 -5.33 -5.14 0.90
N SER A 19 -5.67 -6.43 0.85
CA SER A 19 -7.03 -6.88 0.52
C SER A 19 -8.01 -6.45 1.60
N PHE A 20 -7.64 -6.64 2.87
CA PHE A 20 -8.46 -6.21 3.99
C PHE A 20 -8.64 -4.68 4.01
N THR A 21 -7.57 -3.91 3.81
CA THR A 21 -7.66 -2.44 3.80
C THR A 21 -8.45 -1.92 2.61
N SER A 22 -8.28 -2.51 1.42
CA SER A 22 -9.01 -2.10 0.21
C SER A 22 -10.50 -2.35 0.38
N LEU A 23 -10.89 -3.51 0.91
CA LEU A 23 -12.29 -3.81 1.21
C LEU A 23 -12.90 -2.82 2.19
N MET A 24 -12.19 -2.48 3.28
CA MET A 24 -12.68 -1.49 4.25
C MET A 24 -12.87 -0.11 3.59
N LYS A 25 -11.87 0.35 2.82
CA LYS A 25 -11.93 1.66 2.14
C LYS A 25 -13.05 1.73 1.11
N LEU A 26 -13.22 0.69 0.30
CA LEU A 26 -14.28 0.60 -0.70
C LEU A 26 -15.66 0.49 -0.04
N ASN A 27 -15.79 -0.30 1.02
CA ASN A 27 -17.03 -0.41 1.77
C ASN A 27 -17.44 0.95 2.35
N ASP A 28 -16.51 1.67 2.97
CA ASP A 28 -16.78 3.00 3.51
C ASP A 28 -17.06 4.02 2.40
N ALA A 29 -16.37 3.94 1.26
CA ALA A 29 -16.65 4.79 0.12
C ALA A 29 -18.04 4.53 -0.51
N ILE A 30 -18.56 3.30 -0.47
CA ILE A 30 -19.85 2.96 -1.10
C ILE A 30 -21.02 3.16 -0.12
N PHE A 31 -20.90 2.60 1.08
CA PHE A 31 -22.02 2.46 2.02
C PHE A 31 -22.06 3.57 3.07
N SER A 32 -20.94 4.23 3.36
CA SER A 32 -20.95 5.22 4.43
C SER A 32 -21.57 6.55 4.00
N SER A 33 -22.53 6.99 4.79
CA SER A 33 -23.21 8.29 4.65
C SER A 33 -22.76 9.31 5.70
N SER A 34 -21.69 9.03 6.45
CA SER A 34 -21.23 9.92 7.51
C SER A 34 -20.85 11.30 6.98
N PRO A 35 -21.18 12.39 7.70
CA PRO A 35 -20.88 13.76 7.28
C PRO A 35 -19.37 14.04 7.23
N GLU A 36 -18.55 13.37 8.05
CA GLU A 36 -17.08 13.51 8.01
C GLU A 36 -16.49 13.06 6.67
N ILE A 37 -17.02 12.00 6.06
CA ILE A 37 -16.54 11.50 4.75
C ILE A 37 -16.84 12.48 3.60
N ARG A 38 -17.80 13.41 3.79
CA ARG A 38 -18.12 14.44 2.80
C ARG A 38 -17.24 15.68 2.91
N SER A 39 -16.47 15.81 3.99
CA SER A 39 -15.55 16.94 4.16
C SER A 39 -14.38 16.85 3.17
N PRO A 40 -13.84 18.00 2.71
CA PRO A 40 -12.65 18.02 1.88
C PRO A 40 -11.45 17.53 2.68
N ASP A 41 -10.55 16.81 2.02
CA ASP A 41 -9.36 16.30 2.67
C ASP A 41 -8.41 17.46 3.06
N PRO A 42 -7.85 17.48 4.28
CA PRO A 42 -6.99 18.59 4.72
C PRO A 42 -5.64 18.64 4.00
N VAL A 43 -5.14 17.51 3.49
CA VAL A 43 -3.87 17.46 2.74
C VAL A 43 -4.12 17.74 1.27
N ILE A 44 -5.18 17.14 0.72
CA ILE A 44 -5.53 17.23 -0.70
C ILE A 44 -6.90 17.90 -0.81
N SER A 45 -6.92 19.22 -0.63
CA SER A 45 -8.15 20.02 -0.58
C SER A 45 -9.04 19.93 -1.83
N PHE A 46 -8.48 19.51 -2.96
CA PHE A 46 -9.23 19.31 -4.20
C PHE A 46 -10.00 17.98 -4.25
N LEU A 47 -9.63 16.98 -3.44
CA LEU A 47 -10.37 15.72 -3.31
C LEU A 47 -11.26 15.75 -2.07
N ARG A 48 -12.46 15.19 -2.22
CA ARG A 48 -13.26 14.80 -1.06
C ARG A 48 -12.71 13.52 -0.47
N GLN A 49 -12.87 13.36 0.84
CA GLN A 49 -12.34 12.19 1.53
C GLN A 49 -12.94 10.87 0.99
N LYS A 50 -14.21 10.88 0.56
CA LYS A 50 -14.85 9.78 -0.18
C LYS A 50 -14.12 9.38 -1.46
N GLU A 51 -13.75 10.37 -2.28
CA GLU A 51 -13.06 10.15 -3.57
C GLU A 51 -11.66 9.62 -3.33
N LEU A 52 -10.99 10.13 -2.28
CA LEU A 52 -9.70 9.65 -1.86
C LEU A 52 -9.75 8.17 -1.43
N TYR A 53 -10.73 7.75 -0.62
CA TYR A 53 -10.89 6.34 -0.26
C TYR A 53 -11.15 5.45 -1.47
N LEU A 54 -11.98 5.91 -2.41
CA LEU A 54 -12.29 5.15 -3.62
C LEU A 54 -11.04 5.01 -4.49
N LEU A 55 -10.31 6.10 -4.71
CA LEU A 55 -9.07 6.10 -5.49
C LEU A 55 -8.00 5.22 -4.86
N VAL A 56 -7.77 5.36 -3.55
CA VAL A 56 -6.81 4.54 -2.81
C VAL A 56 -7.23 3.07 -2.78
N GLY A 57 -8.51 2.78 -2.57
CA GLY A 57 -9.05 1.43 -2.55
C GLY A 57 -8.88 0.72 -3.89
N LEU A 58 -9.13 1.43 -5.00
CA LEU A 58 -8.88 0.94 -6.36
C LEU A 58 -7.39 0.74 -6.64
N LEU A 59 -6.54 1.64 -6.14
CA LEU A 59 -5.09 1.53 -6.32
C LEU A 59 -4.52 0.33 -5.54
N GLU A 60 -4.97 0.09 -4.31
CA GLU A 60 -4.65 -1.12 -3.55
C GLU A 60 -5.11 -2.39 -4.27
N LEU A 61 -6.34 -2.38 -4.81
CA LEU A 61 -6.87 -3.49 -5.61
C LEU A 61 -6.02 -3.76 -6.86
N GLY A 62 -5.57 -2.70 -7.55
CA GLY A 62 -4.65 -2.81 -8.68
C GLY A 62 -3.32 -3.45 -8.29
N VAL A 63 -2.75 -3.08 -7.13
CA VAL A 63 -1.52 -3.69 -6.60
C VAL A 63 -1.73 -5.16 -6.23
N ILE A 64 -2.87 -5.51 -5.65
CA ILE A 64 -3.23 -6.92 -5.35
C ILE A 64 -3.29 -7.74 -6.63
N LEU A 65 -4.03 -7.27 -7.64
CA LEU A 65 -4.13 -7.93 -8.94
C LEU A 65 -2.76 -8.10 -9.59
N TYR A 66 -1.92 -7.06 -9.58
CA TYR A 66 -0.54 -7.14 -10.08
C TYR A 66 0.28 -8.20 -9.34
N CYS A 67 0.21 -8.20 -8.01
CA CYS A 67 0.91 -9.17 -7.16
C CYS A 67 0.43 -10.61 -7.38
N CYS A 68 -0.83 -10.82 -7.74
CA CYS A 68 -1.37 -12.14 -8.08
C CYS A 68 -0.96 -12.59 -9.48
N SER A 69 -0.95 -11.69 -10.47
CA SER A 69 -0.71 -12.06 -11.88
C SER A 69 0.77 -12.25 -12.25
N LYS A 70 1.69 -11.49 -11.65
CA LYS A 70 3.11 -11.53 -12.04
C LYS A 70 3.92 -12.48 -11.17
N LYS A 71 5.00 -13.07 -11.70
CA LYS A 71 5.90 -13.97 -10.95
C LYS A 71 7.14 -13.27 -10.39
N ASN A 72 7.52 -12.11 -10.94
CA ASN A 72 8.74 -11.40 -10.53
C ASN A 72 8.58 -10.78 -9.13
N ILE A 73 9.26 -11.36 -8.15
CA ILE A 73 9.25 -10.95 -6.73
C ILE A 73 9.78 -9.52 -6.58
N TRP A 74 10.83 -9.16 -7.32
CA TRP A 74 11.46 -7.84 -7.20
C TRP A 74 10.49 -6.71 -7.59
N ASN A 75 9.77 -6.87 -8.71
CA ASN A 75 8.76 -5.91 -9.14
C ASN A 75 7.62 -5.77 -8.12
N LYS A 76 7.20 -6.89 -7.49
CA LYS A 76 6.18 -6.85 -6.43
C LYS A 76 6.65 -6.05 -5.22
N CYS A 77 7.87 -6.30 -4.77
CA CYS A 77 8.46 -5.54 -3.67
C CYS A 77 8.57 -4.05 -4.01
N LEU A 78 8.96 -3.70 -5.23
CA LEU A 78 9.07 -2.31 -5.67
C LEU A 78 7.71 -1.60 -5.64
N ILE A 79 6.65 -2.23 -6.15
CA ILE A 79 5.30 -1.63 -6.14
C ILE A 79 4.75 -1.50 -4.71
N ILE A 80 4.93 -2.52 -3.86
CA ILE A 80 4.52 -2.45 -2.45
C ILE A 80 5.31 -1.36 -1.71
N LEU A 81 6.60 -1.20 -2.01
CA LEU A 81 7.44 -0.13 -1.45
C LEU A 81 6.93 1.24 -1.87
N SER A 82 6.67 1.45 -3.16
CA SER A 82 6.12 2.71 -3.67
C SER A 82 4.78 3.04 -3.02
N LEU A 83 3.89 2.05 -2.90
CA LEU A 83 2.57 2.23 -2.28
C LEU A 83 2.68 2.59 -0.79
N SER A 84 3.48 1.84 -0.03
CA SER A 84 3.69 2.08 1.40
C SER A 84 4.35 3.44 1.64
N ASN A 85 5.30 3.86 0.81
CA ASN A 85 5.91 5.17 0.91
C ASN A 85 4.90 6.30 0.75
N CYS A 86 3.99 6.21 -0.24
CA CYS A 86 2.90 7.18 -0.41
C CYS A 86 2.03 7.28 0.85
N PHE A 87 1.68 6.16 1.48
CA PHE A 87 0.89 6.18 2.71
C PHE A 87 1.64 6.75 3.92
N VAL A 88 2.94 6.47 4.05
CA VAL A 88 3.77 7.07 5.11
C VAL A 88 3.86 8.57 4.94
N ILE A 89 4.14 9.05 3.72
CA ILE A 89 4.21 10.48 3.41
C ILE A 89 2.87 11.16 3.72
N TYR A 90 1.77 10.53 3.30
CA TYR A 90 0.43 11.04 3.57
C TYR A 90 0.12 11.12 5.07
N ARG A 91 0.47 10.08 5.84
CA ARG A 91 0.33 10.08 7.31
C ARG A 91 1.19 11.16 7.97
N PHE A 92 2.40 11.38 7.47
CA PHE A 92 3.29 12.42 7.96
C PHE A 92 2.71 13.82 7.71
N ALA A 93 2.16 14.06 6.50
CA ALA A 93 1.48 15.31 6.18
C ALA A 93 0.30 15.57 7.13
N LEU A 94 -0.52 14.56 7.41
CA LEU A 94 -1.62 14.69 8.38
C LEU A 94 -1.14 14.99 9.81
N TYR A 95 -0.04 14.34 10.24
CA TYR A 95 0.56 14.59 11.54
C TYR A 95 1.04 16.04 11.67
N SER A 96 1.62 16.61 10.60
CA SER A 96 2.06 18.01 10.59
C SER A 96 0.92 19.04 10.67
N MET A 97 -0.32 18.62 10.46
CA MET A 97 -1.52 19.49 10.53
C MET A 97 -2.30 19.34 11.83
N ASP A 98 -1.75 18.66 12.85
CA ASP A 98 -2.41 18.32 14.13
C ASP A 98 -3.75 17.58 13.98
N LYS A 99 -4.01 17.01 12.80
CA LYS A 99 -5.18 16.15 12.53
C LYS A 99 -4.84 14.72 12.94
N LEU A 100 -4.78 14.50 14.26
CA LEU A 100 -4.44 13.21 14.88
C LEU A 100 -5.42 12.07 14.53
N HIS A 101 -6.67 12.40 14.24
CA HIS A 101 -7.72 11.43 13.89
C HIS A 101 -7.92 11.42 12.38
N CYS A 102 -7.06 10.69 11.66
CA CYS A 102 -7.31 10.43 10.25
C CYS A 102 -7.77 8.99 10.04
N SER A 103 -8.96 8.86 9.47
CA SER A 103 -9.67 7.60 9.21
C SER A 103 -9.07 6.80 8.04
N CYS A 104 -7.75 6.78 7.82
CA CYS A 104 -7.16 6.10 6.64
C CYS A 104 -7.53 4.61 6.51
N ALA A 105 -8.01 3.99 7.60
CA ALA A 105 -8.54 2.63 7.64
C ALA A 105 -10.08 2.58 7.84
N GLY A 106 -10.78 3.64 7.44
CA GLY A 106 -12.21 3.79 7.55
C GLY A 106 -12.71 4.30 8.91
N ILE A 107 -14.03 4.38 9.05
CA ILE A 107 -14.73 4.81 10.28
C ILE A 107 -14.36 3.93 11.48
N TRP A 108 -14.07 2.65 11.21
CA TRP A 108 -13.66 1.68 12.23
C TRP A 108 -12.34 2.04 12.92
N ALA A 109 -11.42 2.71 12.22
CA ALA A 109 -10.18 3.16 12.81
C ALA A 109 -10.34 4.42 13.65
N GLN A 110 -11.42 5.17 13.43
CA GLN A 110 -11.74 6.39 14.17
C GLN A 110 -12.35 6.08 15.54
N SER A 111 -13.09 4.98 15.66
CA SER A 111 -13.70 4.57 16.93
C SER A 111 -12.73 3.89 17.89
N ASN A 112 -11.59 3.36 17.39
CA ASN A 112 -10.64 2.60 18.19
C ASN A 112 -9.19 3.04 17.95
N SER A 113 -8.61 3.76 18.93
CA SER A 113 -7.21 4.19 18.92
C SER A 113 -6.21 3.02 18.80
N LEU A 114 -6.58 1.82 19.24
CA LEU A 114 -5.79 0.60 19.07
C LEU A 114 -5.62 0.23 17.59
N VAL A 115 -6.69 0.34 16.80
CA VAL A 115 -6.70 0.03 15.36
C VAL A 115 -5.86 1.06 14.59
N GLN A 116 -5.87 2.31 15.03
CA GLN A 116 -5.00 3.34 14.46
C GLN A 116 -3.51 3.03 14.69
N LYS A 117 -3.13 2.56 15.88
CA LYS A 117 -1.74 2.16 16.16
C LYS A 117 -1.35 0.91 15.37
N SER A 118 -2.23 -0.09 15.28
CA SER A 118 -1.92 -1.34 14.56
C SER A 118 -1.73 -1.10 13.06
N THR A 119 -2.53 -0.22 12.45
CA THR A 119 -2.40 0.13 11.03
C THR A 119 -1.10 0.86 10.74
N MET A 120 -0.63 1.75 11.62
CA MET A 120 0.70 2.38 11.52
C MET A 120 1.82 1.34 11.56
N VAL A 121 1.78 0.43 12.53
CA VAL A 121 2.79 -0.63 12.67
C VAL A 121 2.81 -1.53 11.44
N ALA A 122 1.64 -1.95 10.96
CA ALA A 122 1.51 -2.73 9.73
C ALA A 122 2.14 -2.03 8.51
N LEU A 123 1.94 -0.71 8.40
CA LEU A 123 2.44 0.08 7.28
C LEU A 123 3.96 0.24 7.33
N ILE A 124 4.52 0.45 8.52
CA ILE A 124 5.97 0.49 8.73
C ILE A 124 6.59 -0.88 8.42
N LEU A 125 5.96 -1.98 8.86
CA LEU A 125 6.41 -3.33 8.54
C LEU A 125 6.38 -3.61 7.03
N LEU A 126 5.35 -3.15 6.32
CA LEU A 126 5.29 -3.23 4.86
C LEU A 126 6.42 -2.44 4.19
N LEU A 127 6.70 -1.23 4.67
CA LEU A 127 7.78 -0.39 4.14
C LEU A 127 9.15 -1.06 4.34
N ILE A 128 9.46 -1.49 5.55
CA ILE A 128 10.76 -2.12 5.87
C ILE A 128 10.91 -3.45 5.12
N GLY A 129 9.88 -4.29 5.12
CA GLY A 129 9.92 -5.60 4.45
C GLY A 129 10.05 -5.47 2.93
N SER A 130 9.38 -4.49 2.32
CA SER A 130 9.49 -4.24 0.88
C SER A 130 10.84 -3.61 0.51
N ALA A 131 11.38 -2.70 1.32
CA ALA A 131 12.72 -2.11 1.13
C ALA A 131 13.81 -3.19 1.22
N ALA A 132 13.75 -4.03 2.25
CA ALA A 132 14.64 -5.18 2.38
C ALA A 132 14.52 -6.12 1.16
N GLY A 133 13.29 -6.40 0.72
CA GLY A 133 13.03 -7.20 -0.48
C GLY A 133 13.67 -6.63 -1.74
N VAL A 134 13.55 -5.32 -1.98
CA VAL A 134 14.18 -4.65 -3.14
C VAL A 134 15.70 -4.72 -3.07
N PHE A 135 16.29 -4.57 -1.88
CA PHE A 135 17.74 -4.60 -1.68
C PHE A 135 18.33 -6.00 -1.91
N PHE A 136 17.70 -7.04 -1.32
CA PHE A 136 18.20 -8.41 -1.38
C PHE A 136 17.79 -9.19 -2.63
N CYS A 137 16.65 -8.86 -3.26
CA CYS A 137 16.20 -9.51 -4.49
C CYS A 137 16.60 -8.77 -5.77
N ARG A 138 17.64 -7.92 -5.73
CA ARG A 138 18.10 -7.22 -6.94
C ARG A 138 18.37 -8.23 -8.07
N PRO A 139 17.77 -8.04 -9.25
CA PRO A 139 18.07 -8.89 -10.39
C PRO A 139 19.57 -8.81 -10.69
N LYS A 140 20.24 -9.97 -10.80
CA LYS A 140 21.62 -10.00 -11.30
C LYS A 140 21.57 -9.50 -12.74
N LYS A 141 22.45 -8.54 -13.07
CA LYS A 141 22.55 -7.83 -14.37
C LYS A 141 22.61 -8.74 -15.61
N SER A 142 22.85 -10.04 -15.43
CA SER A 142 23.01 -11.03 -16.50
C SER A 142 21.81 -11.15 -17.44
N ASP A 143 20.58 -10.98 -16.95
CA ASP A 143 19.38 -11.19 -17.78
C ASP A 143 19.07 -9.98 -18.69
N ALA A 144 19.55 -8.79 -18.34
CA ALA A 144 19.36 -7.58 -19.15
C ALA A 144 20.29 -7.55 -20.37
N GLN A 145 21.52 -8.06 -20.24
CA GLN A 145 22.44 -8.22 -21.37
C GLN A 145 21.97 -9.31 -22.34
N MET A 146 21.37 -10.40 -21.82
CA MET A 146 20.86 -11.47 -22.67
C MET A 146 19.65 -11.07 -23.52
N LEU A 147 18.87 -10.07 -23.08
CA LEU A 147 17.73 -9.54 -23.83
C LEU A 147 18.16 -8.53 -24.90
N SER A 148 19.19 -7.71 -24.64
CA SER A 148 19.76 -6.84 -25.67
C SER A 148 20.42 -7.64 -26.78
N GLU A 149 21.13 -8.72 -26.43
CA GLU A 149 21.80 -9.61 -27.40
C GLU A 149 20.80 -10.39 -28.29
N ARG A 150 19.55 -10.58 -27.83
CA ARG A 150 18.46 -11.18 -28.62
C ARG A 150 17.68 -10.18 -29.48
N LEU A 151 17.82 -8.88 -29.24
CA LEU A 151 17.18 -7.82 -30.04
C LEU A 151 18.12 -7.29 -31.15
N GLU A 152 19.40 -7.69 -31.12
CA GLU A 152 20.39 -7.39 -32.15
C GLU A 152 20.52 -8.49 -33.23
N LEU A 153 19.62 -9.49 -33.22
CA LEU A 153 19.48 -10.57 -34.21
C LEU A 153 18.11 -10.50 -34.89
#